data_AF-A0A3N1D3L6-F1
#
_entry.id   AF-A0A3N1D3L6-F1
#
_cell.length_a   1.000
_cell.length_b   1.000
_cell.length_c   1.000
_cell.angle_alpha   90.00
_cell.angle_beta   90.00
_cell.angle_gamma   90.00
#
_symmetry.space_group_name_H-M   'P 1'
#
loop_
_entity.id
_entity.type
_entity.pdbx_description
1 polymer ?
#
loop_
_entity_poly.entity_id
_entity_poly.type
_entity_poly.pdbx_seq_one_letter_code
_entity_poly.pdbx_strand_id
1 'polypeptide(L)'
;MPLRAADMTGRGRPWSQDDFEIFRHYLQAVVNVYGPWTASPIVSPMERRLAHDRVAQAQHQLDLMANHPSFAANESADGATQSSLPLPEAEGSRRG
;
A
#
# COMPACT_ATOMS: atom_id res chain seq x y z
N MET A 1 2.46 -12.01 -20.18
CA MET A 1 1.15 -11.43 -19.78
C MET A 1 1.42 -10.19 -18.94
N PRO A 2 1.18 -8.97 -19.43
CA PRO A 2 1.28 -7.78 -18.59
C PRO A 2 0.01 -7.67 -17.73
N LEU A 3 0.16 -7.60 -16.41
CA LEU A 3 -0.95 -7.26 -15.51
C LEU A 3 -1.38 -5.82 -15.79
N ARG A 4 -2.57 -5.63 -16.35
CA ARG A 4 -3.22 -4.32 -16.45
C ARG A 4 -3.87 -3.97 -15.11
N ALA A 5 -3.64 -2.76 -14.62
CA ALA A 5 -4.31 -2.20 -13.46
C ALA A 5 -5.86 -2.19 -13.59
N ALA A 6 -6.37 -2.23 -14.83
CA ALA A 6 -7.80 -2.18 -15.12
C ALA A 6 -8.57 -3.50 -14.86
N ASP A 7 -7.90 -4.65 -14.71
CA ASP A 7 -8.56 -5.93 -14.39
C ASP A 7 -8.75 -6.15 -12.87
N MET A 8 -8.37 -5.18 -12.03
CA MET A 8 -8.38 -5.31 -10.56
C MET A 8 -9.73 -4.98 -9.88
N THR A 9 -10.80 -4.72 -10.63
CA THR A 9 -12.17 -4.47 -10.09
C THR A 9 -13.08 -5.70 -10.12
N GLY A 10 -12.55 -6.90 -10.41
CA GLY A 10 -13.30 -8.15 -10.38
C GLY A 10 -13.38 -8.77 -8.98
N ARG A 11 -14.41 -8.44 -8.19
CA ARG A 11 -14.88 -9.21 -7.01
C ARG A 11 -13.84 -9.53 -5.91
N GLY A 12 -12.83 -8.68 -5.72
CA GLY A 12 -11.93 -8.71 -4.56
C GLY A 12 -12.08 -7.43 -3.75
N ARG A 13 -11.98 -7.51 -2.43
CA ARG A 13 -11.97 -6.34 -1.53
C ARG A 13 -11.03 -5.27 -2.09
N PRO A 14 -11.41 -3.98 -2.09
CA PRO A 14 -10.47 -2.91 -2.43
C PRO A 14 -9.25 -3.05 -1.50
N TRP A 15 -8.06 -2.94 -2.07
CA TRP A 15 -6.81 -3.00 -1.32
C TRP A 15 -6.85 -1.94 -0.22
N SER A 16 -6.53 -2.32 1.02
CA SER A 16 -6.36 -1.31 2.08
C SER A 16 -5.06 -0.54 1.87
N GLN A 17 -4.96 0.61 2.52
CA GLN A 17 -3.71 1.37 2.58
C GLN A 17 -2.55 0.51 3.12
N ASP A 18 -2.84 -0.37 4.09
CA ASP A 18 -1.86 -1.33 4.62
C ASP A 18 -1.39 -2.33 3.54
N ASP A 19 -2.31 -2.86 2.72
CA ASP A 19 -1.95 -3.78 1.63
C ASP A 19 -1.00 -3.11 0.62
N PHE A 20 -1.24 -1.82 0.33
CA PHE A 20 -0.36 -1.01 -0.53
C PHE A 20 1.01 -0.77 0.09
N GLU A 21 1.07 -0.42 1.37
CA GLU A 21 2.35 -0.23 2.06
C GLU A 21 3.13 -1.53 2.13
N ILE A 22 2.50 -2.65 2.47
CA ILE A 22 3.14 -3.97 2.46
C ILE A 22 3.70 -4.28 1.07
N PHE A 23 2.92 -4.02 0.02
CA PHE A 23 3.37 -4.25 -1.35
C PHE A 23 4.53 -3.34 -1.75
N ARG A 24 4.51 -2.06 -1.36
CA ARG A 24 5.62 -1.12 -1.56
C ARG A 24 6.91 -1.62 -0.90
N HIS A 25 6.83 -2.07 0.35
CA HIS A 25 7.98 -2.61 1.08
C HIS A 25 8.50 -3.89 0.44
N TYR A 26 7.61 -4.76 -0.05
CA TYR A 26 7.98 -5.95 -0.81
C TYR A 26 8.77 -5.58 -2.08
N LEU A 27 8.31 -4.62 -2.87
CA LEU A 27 9.01 -4.18 -4.08
C LEU A 27 10.39 -3.58 -3.76
N GLN A 28 10.48 -2.78 -2.69
CA GLN A 28 11.76 -2.25 -2.22
C GLN A 28 12.72 -3.37 -1.80
N ALA A 29 12.22 -4.40 -1.10
CA ALA A 29 13.02 -5.56 -0.73
C ALA A 29 13.55 -6.31 -1.96
N VAL A 30 12.74 -6.47 -3.01
CA VAL A 30 13.19 -7.06 -4.29
C VAL A 30 14.34 -6.27 -4.90
N VAL A 31 14.25 -4.94 -4.96
CA VAL A 31 15.33 -4.08 -5.47
C VAL A 31 16.60 -4.25 -4.62
N ASN A 32 16.47 -4.28 -3.29
CA ASN A 32 17.61 -4.40 -2.39
C ASN A 32 18.32 -5.76 -2.50
N VAL A 33 17.56 -6.85 -2.71
CA VAL A 33 18.12 -8.21 -2.85
C VAL A 33 18.77 -8.42 -4.21
N TYR A 34 18.08 -8.05 -5.29
CA TYR A 34 18.56 -8.32 -6.65
C TYR A 34 19.47 -7.22 -7.22
N GLY A 35 19.41 -6.00 -6.70
CA GLY A 35 20.24 -4.88 -7.14
C GLY A 35 21.74 -5.22 -7.19
N PRO A 36 22.34 -5.76 -6.12
CA PRO A 36 23.75 -6.16 -6.13
C PRO A 36 24.07 -7.27 -7.14
N TRP A 37 23.09 -8.12 -7.48
CA TRP A 37 23.29 -9.24 -8.39
C TRP A 37 23.42 -8.79 -9.84
N THR A 38 22.84 -7.63 -10.19
CA THR A 38 22.91 -7.07 -11.55
C THR A 38 24.34 -6.70 -11.98
N ALA A 39 25.19 -6.29 -11.04
CA ALA A 39 26.58 -5.92 -11.30
C ALA A 39 27.60 -6.98 -10.81
N SER A 40 27.14 -8.06 -10.18
CA SER A 40 28.03 -9.06 -9.59
C SER A 40 28.74 -9.89 -10.67
N PRO A 41 30.09 -9.97 -10.66
CA PRO A 41 30.83 -10.81 -11.59
C PRO A 41 30.74 -12.30 -11.26
N ILE A 42 30.32 -12.65 -10.04
CA ILE A 42 30.23 -14.03 -9.52
C ILE A 42 28.91 -14.70 -9.95
N VAL A 43 27.87 -13.90 -10.18
CA VAL A 43 26.55 -14.37 -10.59
C VAL A 43 26.55 -14.71 -12.08
N SER A 44 25.96 -15.84 -12.45
CA SER A 44 25.95 -16.27 -13.85
C SER A 44 25.25 -15.25 -14.77
N PRO A 45 25.57 -15.20 -16.07
CA PRO A 45 24.92 -14.27 -17.00
C PRO A 45 23.39 -14.41 -17.02
N MET A 46 22.87 -15.64 -16.86
CA MET A 46 21.43 -15.91 -16.84
C MET A 46 20.77 -15.34 -15.57
N GLU A 47 21.35 -15.59 -14.40
CA GLU A 47 20.85 -15.06 -13.13
C GLU A 47 20.94 -13.54 -13.07
N ARG A 48 21.99 -12.96 -13.65
CA ARG A 48 22.16 -11.51 -13.76
C ARG A 48 21.09 -10.87 -14.63
N ARG A 49 20.73 -11.51 -15.74
CA ARG A 49 19.63 -11.07 -16.60
C ARG A 49 18.30 -11.14 -15.85
N LEU A 50 18.05 -12.23 -15.11
CA LEU A 50 16.87 -12.34 -14.25
C LEU A 50 16.83 -11.23 -13.19
N ALA A 51 17.96 -10.93 -12.54
CA ALA A 51 18.06 -9.85 -11.58
C ALA A 51 17.75 -8.48 -12.22
N HIS A 52 18.27 -8.22 -13.42
CA HIS A 52 17.93 -7.01 -14.17
C HIS A 52 16.43 -6.90 -14.44
N ASP A 53 15.80 -7.97 -14.94
CA ASP A 53 14.37 -7.98 -15.26
C ASP A 53 13.52 -7.74 -13.98
N ARG A 54 13.90 -8.36 -12.86
CA ARG A 54 13.21 -8.20 -11.57
C ARG A 54 13.34 -6.79 -11.01
N VAL A 55 14.54 -6.21 -11.06
CA VAL A 55 14.78 -4.83 -10.58
C VAL A 55 14.03 -3.83 -11.47
N ALA A 56 14.09 -3.99 -12.80
CA ALA A 56 13.40 -3.10 -13.73
C ALA A 56 11.87 -3.15 -13.52
N GLN A 57 11.29 -4.34 -13.33
CA GLN A 57 9.88 -4.49 -13.06
C GLN A 57 9.47 -3.89 -11.71
N ALA A 58 10.24 -4.14 -10.65
CA ALA A 58 9.96 -3.59 -9.32
C ALA A 58 10.04 -2.06 -9.30
N GLN A 59 11.08 -1.49 -9.93
CA GLN A 59 11.22 -0.04 -10.05
C GLN A 59 10.06 0.58 -10.83
N HIS A 60 9.67 -0.02 -11.96
CA HIS A 60 8.53 0.46 -12.72
C HIS A 60 7.22 0.47 -11.90
N GLN A 61 6.97 -0.57 -11.11
CA GLN A 61 5.80 -0.63 -10.23
C GLN A 61 5.86 0.43 -9.11
N LEU A 62 7.03 0.64 -8.51
CA LEU A 62 7.22 1.70 -7.52
C LEU A 62 6.96 3.09 -8.12
N ASP A 63 7.41 3.33 -9.35
CA ASP A 63 7.18 4.59 -10.06
C ASP A 63 5.70 4.80 -10.38
N LEU A 64 4.98 3.73 -10.76
CA LEU A 64 3.53 3.79 -10.96
C LEU A 64 2.79 4.12 -9.66
N MET A 65 3.21 3.53 -8.53
CA MET A 65 2.63 3.82 -7.21
C MET A 65 2.90 5.25 -6.76
N ALA A 66 4.10 5.78 -7.02
CA ALA A 66 4.44 7.17 -6.69
C ALA A 66 3.62 8.19 -7.50
N ASN A 67 3.27 7.85 -8.74
CA ASN A 67 2.50 8.72 -9.63
C ASN A 67 0.97 8.59 -9.48
N HIS A 68 0.48 7.64 -8.67
CA HIS A 68 -0.94 7.49 -8.34
C HIS A 68 -1.22 7.81 -6.85
N PRO A 69 -1.30 9.10 -6.46
CA PRO A 69 -1.59 9.50 -5.08
C PRO A 69 -3.05 9.27 -4.66
N SER A 70 -3.88 8.64 -5.50
CA SER A 70 -5.34 8.50 -5.32
C SER A 70 -5.78 7.69 -4.09
N PHE A 71 -4.87 7.17 -3.27
CA PHE A 71 -5.19 6.44 -2.04
C PHE A 71 -4.89 7.23 -0.74
N ALA A 72 -4.14 8.33 -0.80
CA ALA A 72 -3.88 9.17 0.37
C ALA A 72 -5.09 10.06 0.77
N ALA A 73 -6.06 10.24 -0.13
CA ALA A 73 -7.14 11.21 0.05
C ALA A 73 -8.43 10.64 0.70
N ASN A 74 -8.57 9.32 0.81
CA ASN A 74 -9.83 8.72 1.30
C ASN A 74 -9.91 8.53 2.82
N GLU A 75 -8.83 8.76 3.58
CA GLU A 75 -8.85 8.64 5.05
C GLU A 75 -9.18 9.96 5.76
N SER A 76 -9.20 11.10 5.04
CA SER A 76 -9.55 12.41 5.62
C SER A 76 -11.06 12.70 5.68
N ALA A 77 -11.93 11.82 5.19
CA ALA A 77 -13.37 12.07 5.12
C ALA A 77 -14.21 11.38 6.23
N ASP A 78 -13.66 10.39 6.95
CA ASP A 78 -14.47 9.51 7.82
C ASP A 78 -14.12 9.62 9.33
N GLY A 79 -13.63 10.79 9.76
CA GLY A 79 -13.15 11.03 11.12
C GLY A 79 -13.78 12.21 11.87
N ALA A 80 -14.93 12.74 11.43
CA ALA A 80 -15.55 13.89 12.10
C ALA A 80 -17.07 13.72 12.32
N THR A 81 -17.50 12.56 12.80
CA THR A 81 -18.77 12.48 13.54
C THR A 81 -18.45 12.77 15.00
N GLN A 82 -18.38 14.05 15.36
CA GLN A 82 -18.41 14.45 16.77
C GLN A 82 -19.72 13.93 17.38
N SER A 83 -19.60 12.95 18.28
CA SER A 83 -20.67 12.50 19.17
C SER A 83 -21.09 13.66 20.08
N SER A 84 -22.10 14.42 19.65
CA SER A 84 -22.95 15.18 20.56
C SER A 84 -23.92 14.21 21.24
N LEU A 85 -23.46 13.59 22.33
CA LEU A 85 -24.34 12.88 23.26
C LEU A 85 -25.09 13.91 24.12
N PRO A 86 -26.43 13.90 24.17
CA PRO A 86 -27.16 14.73 25.12
C PRO A 86 -27.02 14.15 26.54
N LEU A 87 -26.70 15.01 27.51
CA LEU A 87 -26.71 14.67 28.94
C LEU A 87 -28.12 14.19 29.36
N PRO A 88 -28.25 13.09 30.13
CA PRO A 88 -29.50 12.78 30.80
C PRO A 88 -29.68 13.67 32.04
N GLU A 89 -30.81 14.39 32.07
CA GLU A 89 -31.31 15.11 33.23
C GLU A 89 -31.51 14.16 34.42
N ALA A 90 -30.86 14.45 35.54
CA ALA A 90 -31.10 13.78 36.81
C ALA A 90 -32.03 14.65 37.67
N GLU A 91 -33.32 14.61 37.38
CA GLU A 91 -34.35 14.98 38.36
C GLU A 91 -34.55 13.82 39.35
N GLY A 92 -34.31 14.08 40.63
CA GLY A 92 -34.45 13.08 41.68
C GLY A 92 -34.19 13.62 43.06
N SER A 93 -34.73 14.81 43.36
CA SER A 93 -34.72 15.44 44.68
C SER A 93 -35.35 14.51 45.72
N ARG A 94 -34.51 13.84 46.53
CA ARG A 94 -34.92 13.12 47.72
C ARG A 94 -34.72 14.01 48.95
N ARG A 95 -35.85 14.31 49.60
CA ARG A 95 -36.09 14.38 51.05
C ARG A 95 -35.02 15.08 51.90
N GLY A 96 -35.41 16.24 52.42
CA GLY A 96 -35.02 16.78 53.71
C GLY A 96 -36.22 17.50 54.31
#